data_AF-A0A970JRM3-F1
#
_entry.id   AF-A0A970JRM3-F1
#
_cell.length_a   1.000
_cell.length_b   1.000
_cell.length_c   1.000
_cell.angle_alpha   90.00
_cell.angle_beta   90.00
_cell.angle_gamma   90.00
#
_symmetry.space_group_name_H-M   'P 1'
#
loop_
_entity.id
_entity.type
_entity.pdbx_description
1 polymer ?
#
loop_
_entity_poly.entity_id
_entity_poly.type
_entity_poly.pdbx_seq_one_letter_code
_entity_poly.pdbx_strand_id
1 'polypeptide(L)'
;QVLSQARETNKIPLLFLHHNVLAHNEKVQQAFVLNNASNVLDLVATYQVPVAFSGHIHLQDIMKSPTLPKFYEITTSAFSIAESHIGHVTLQPDQLNYEVENFDPRPYFTAAQRKKPDLNDYPNYLVQRYEAVGASMAENTLYRIGIKDEALIQSAKEMVGSANLRYFTGHNSLTTEEQAAIQTDPVYQFLQENSTRLARQVEQSLNDPNTPNNQSLTLELP
;
A
#
# COMPACT_ATOMS: atom_id res chain seq x y z
N GLN A 1 29.68 -9.64 -4.90
CA GLN A 1 29.99 -11.08 -4.90
C GLN A 1 28.77 -11.93 -5.26
N VAL A 2 27.66 -11.90 -4.51
CA VAL A 2 26.46 -12.72 -4.81
C VAL A 2 25.87 -12.45 -6.20
N LEU A 3 25.64 -11.19 -6.57
CA LEU A 3 25.09 -10.85 -7.89
C LEU A 3 26.01 -11.25 -9.05
N SER A 4 27.33 -11.14 -8.85
CA SER A 4 28.34 -11.59 -9.81
C SER A 4 28.28 -13.10 -10.02
N GLN A 5 28.19 -13.87 -8.93
CA GLN A 5 28.03 -15.32 -8.98
C GLN A 5 26.74 -15.76 -9.66
N ALA A 6 25.63 -15.06 -9.41
CA ALA A 6 24.34 -15.33 -10.05
C ALA A 6 24.45 -15.18 -11.57
N ARG A 7 25.09 -14.10 -12.04
CA ARG A 7 25.36 -13.90 -13.48
C ARG A 7 26.22 -15.01 -14.07
N GLU A 8 27.32 -15.38 -13.42
CA GLU A 8 28.22 -16.45 -13.88
C GLU A 8 27.53 -17.82 -13.98
N THR A 9 26.47 -18.03 -13.18
CA THR A 9 25.70 -19.28 -13.15
C THR A 9 24.36 -19.18 -13.87
N ASN A 10 24.15 -18.14 -14.67
CA ASN A 10 22.92 -17.88 -15.43
C ASN A 10 21.65 -17.92 -14.56
N LYS A 11 21.72 -17.32 -13.37
CA LYS A 11 20.60 -17.17 -12.44
C LYS A 11 20.10 -15.73 -12.44
N ILE A 12 18.78 -15.58 -12.34
CA ILE A 12 18.12 -14.29 -12.23
C ILE A 12 18.00 -13.93 -10.75
N PRO A 13 18.65 -12.85 -10.27
CA PRO A 13 18.52 -12.41 -8.88
C PRO A 13 17.16 -11.75 -8.64
N LEU A 14 16.50 -12.13 -7.55
CA LEU A 14 15.35 -11.40 -6.99
C LEU A 14 15.80 -10.68 -5.73
N LEU A 15 15.39 -9.41 -5.56
CA LEU A 15 15.84 -8.60 -4.44
C LEU A 15 14.78 -8.60 -3.32
N PHE A 16 15.22 -8.79 -2.07
CA PHE A 16 14.37 -8.71 -0.88
C PHE A 16 15.01 -7.76 0.13
N LEU A 17 14.25 -6.80 0.65
CA LEU A 17 14.73 -5.81 1.60
C LEU A 17 13.59 -5.28 2.49
N HIS A 18 13.91 -4.62 3.59
CA HIS A 18 12.88 -4.02 4.45
C HIS A 18 12.42 -2.65 3.94
N HIS A 19 13.36 -1.71 3.83
CA HIS A 19 13.10 -0.35 3.31
C HIS A 19 12.84 -0.37 1.81
N ASN A 20 12.22 0.68 1.28
CA ASN A 20 11.98 0.78 -0.15
C ASN A 20 13.26 1.19 -0.91
N VAL A 21 13.32 0.90 -2.21
CA VAL A 21 14.35 1.46 -3.13
C VAL A 21 13.73 2.59 -3.98
N LEU A 22 12.48 2.44 -4.36
CA LEU A 22 11.66 3.41 -5.07
C LEU A 22 10.79 4.20 -4.09
N ALA A 23 10.53 5.46 -4.42
CA ALA A 23 9.60 6.30 -3.69
C ALA A 23 8.16 6.02 -4.18
N HIS A 24 7.48 5.07 -3.54
CA HIS A 24 6.11 4.64 -3.89
C HIS A 24 5.07 5.78 -3.82
N ASN A 25 5.39 6.91 -3.18
CA ASN A 25 4.62 8.15 -3.25
C ASN A 25 5.46 9.33 -2.74
N GLU A 26 4.95 10.55 -2.91
CA GLU A 26 5.64 11.78 -2.49
C GLU A 26 5.98 11.84 -0.98
N LYS A 27 5.22 11.16 -0.11
CA LYS A 27 5.47 11.10 1.34
C LYS A 27 6.50 10.02 1.70
N VAL A 28 6.70 9.02 0.84
CA VAL A 28 7.64 7.92 1.00
C VAL A 28 8.98 8.31 0.37
N GLN A 29 9.71 9.18 1.07
CA GLN A 29 11.05 9.60 0.67
C GLN A 29 12.03 9.42 1.83
N GLN A 30 12.16 10.43 2.69
CA GLN A 30 13.09 10.38 3.82
C GLN A 30 12.66 9.35 4.86
N ALA A 31 13.63 8.59 5.38
CA ALA A 31 13.49 7.48 6.33
C ALA A 31 12.75 6.22 5.81
N PHE A 32 12.03 6.30 4.70
CA PHE A 32 11.34 5.15 4.11
C PHE A 32 12.16 4.48 3.00
N VAL A 33 12.74 5.29 2.10
CA VAL A 33 13.63 4.82 1.04
C VAL A 33 15.05 4.69 1.59
N LEU A 34 15.77 3.66 1.14
CA LEU A 34 17.18 3.47 1.49
C LEU A 34 18.01 4.73 1.21
N ASN A 35 18.84 5.13 2.17
CA ASN A 35 19.74 6.28 2.01
C ASN A 35 20.70 6.12 0.80
N ASN A 36 21.06 4.88 0.46
CA ASN A 36 21.91 4.52 -0.68
C ASN A 36 21.11 3.89 -1.83
N ALA A 37 19.82 4.21 -1.97
CA ALA A 37 18.96 3.65 -3.02
C ALA A 37 19.54 3.81 -4.43
N SER A 38 20.21 4.94 -4.73
CA SER A 38 20.90 5.13 -6.01
C SER A 38 21.94 4.05 -6.29
N ASN A 39 22.80 3.74 -5.32
CA ASN A 39 23.80 2.67 -5.45
C ASN A 39 23.13 1.28 -5.61
N VAL A 40 21.99 1.06 -4.98
CA VAL A 40 21.22 -0.19 -5.14
C VAL A 40 20.63 -0.26 -6.55
N LEU A 41 20.07 0.84 -7.07
CA LEU A 41 19.54 0.91 -8.43
C LEU A 41 20.62 0.73 -9.50
N ASP A 42 21.84 1.23 -9.26
CA ASP A 42 22.99 0.96 -10.13
C ASP A 42 23.29 -0.54 -10.21
N LEU A 43 23.19 -1.26 -9.08
CA LEU A 43 23.34 -2.72 -9.06
C LEU A 43 22.17 -3.42 -9.74
N VAL A 44 20.93 -2.99 -9.50
CA VAL A 44 19.73 -3.51 -10.18
C VAL A 44 19.89 -3.39 -11.69
N ALA A 45 20.30 -2.23 -12.18
CA ALA A 45 20.54 -1.98 -13.60
C ALA A 45 21.68 -2.85 -14.14
N THR A 46 22.81 -2.88 -13.43
CA THR A 46 24.00 -3.64 -13.84
C THR A 46 23.69 -5.12 -13.97
N TYR A 47 22.97 -5.69 -13.02
CA TYR A 47 22.68 -7.13 -12.93
C TYR A 47 21.30 -7.53 -13.48
N GLN A 48 20.57 -6.59 -14.07
CA GLN A 48 19.24 -6.83 -14.65
C GLN A 48 18.28 -7.51 -13.68
N VAL A 49 18.28 -7.09 -12.41
CA VAL A 49 17.33 -7.55 -11.40
C VAL A 49 15.93 -7.09 -11.84
N PRO A 50 14.95 -7.99 -12.03
CA PRO A 50 13.64 -7.62 -12.56
C PRO A 50 12.69 -7.09 -11.48
N VAL A 51 12.87 -7.52 -10.23
CA VAL A 51 11.94 -7.16 -9.15
C VAL A 51 12.63 -7.06 -7.79
N ALA A 52 12.14 -6.14 -6.98
CA ALA A 52 12.40 -6.07 -5.54
C ALA A 52 11.11 -6.24 -4.75
N PHE A 53 11.21 -6.95 -3.63
CA PHE A 53 10.15 -7.09 -2.62
C PHE A 53 10.57 -6.32 -1.37
N SER A 54 9.77 -5.33 -1.01
CA SER A 54 10.01 -4.45 0.14
C SER A 54 8.82 -4.40 1.09
N GLY A 55 8.98 -3.67 2.19
CA GLY A 55 7.92 -3.43 3.17
C GLY A 55 8.08 -2.04 3.77
N HIS A 56 8.16 -1.99 5.10
CA HIS A 56 8.44 -0.79 5.91
C HIS A 56 7.36 0.30 5.93
N ILE A 57 6.76 0.64 4.79
CA ILE A 57 5.72 1.69 4.68
C ILE A 57 4.30 1.18 4.95
N HIS A 58 4.13 -0.14 5.11
CA HIS A 58 2.87 -0.82 5.41
C HIS A 58 1.77 -0.63 4.37
N LEU A 59 2.13 -0.20 3.17
CA LEU A 59 1.27 0.01 2.02
C LEU A 59 1.35 -1.23 1.12
N GLN A 60 0.23 -1.65 0.53
CA GLN A 60 0.23 -2.55 -0.62
C GLN A 60 0.35 -1.71 -1.89
N ASP A 61 1.48 -1.78 -2.58
CA ASP A 61 1.69 -1.02 -3.81
C ASP A 61 2.70 -1.72 -4.73
N ILE A 62 2.50 -1.57 -6.03
CA ILE A 62 3.38 -2.09 -7.06
C ILE A 62 3.81 -0.91 -7.90
N MET A 63 5.12 -0.67 -7.94
CA MET A 63 5.70 0.45 -8.67
C MET A 63 6.67 -0.03 -9.73
N LYS A 64 6.41 0.39 -10.96
CA LYS A 64 7.40 0.30 -12.04
C LYS A 64 8.43 1.41 -11.87
N SER A 65 9.71 1.08 -11.99
CA SER A 65 10.75 2.10 -11.92
C SER A 65 10.63 3.10 -13.08
N PRO A 66 10.66 4.42 -12.81
CA PRO A 66 10.60 5.44 -13.84
C PRO A 66 11.89 5.53 -14.67
N THR A 67 13.01 5.03 -14.14
CA THR A 67 14.33 5.10 -14.79
C THR A 67 14.82 3.74 -15.28
N LEU A 68 14.27 2.63 -14.77
CA LEU A 68 14.62 1.26 -15.14
C LEU A 68 13.37 0.52 -15.64
N PRO A 69 13.04 0.59 -16.95
CA PRO A 69 11.76 0.11 -17.48
C PRO A 69 11.45 -1.38 -17.29
N LYS A 70 12.44 -2.20 -16.91
CA LYS A 70 12.29 -3.64 -16.64
C LYS A 70 12.30 -3.99 -15.16
N PHE A 71 12.38 -2.99 -14.27
CA PHE A 71 12.45 -3.18 -12.84
C PHE A 71 11.14 -2.73 -12.19
N TYR A 72 10.62 -3.58 -11.31
CA TYR A 72 9.47 -3.29 -10.46
C TYR A 72 9.88 -3.41 -8.98
N GLU A 73 9.27 -2.60 -8.14
CA GLU A 73 9.26 -2.82 -6.70
C GLU A 73 7.85 -3.13 -6.25
N ILE A 74 7.71 -4.22 -5.50
CA ILE A 74 6.47 -4.64 -4.87
C ILE A 74 6.63 -4.44 -3.37
N THR A 75 5.81 -3.57 -2.80
CA THR A 75 5.74 -3.39 -1.35
C THR A 75 4.43 -4.02 -0.88
N THR A 76 4.54 -5.08 -0.07
CA THR A 76 3.38 -5.77 0.49
C THR A 76 2.93 -5.03 1.75
N SER A 77 1.62 -4.81 1.93
CA SER A 77 1.12 -4.17 3.15
C SER A 77 1.50 -4.98 4.39
N ALA A 78 1.45 -4.33 5.56
CA ALA A 78 1.83 -5.01 6.77
C ALA A 78 0.79 -6.07 7.17
N PHE A 79 1.26 -7.28 7.51
CA PHE A 79 0.42 -8.34 8.04
C PHE A 79 -0.44 -7.92 9.26
N SER A 80 0.03 -6.92 10.02
CA SER A 80 -0.64 -6.41 11.23
C SER A 80 -1.73 -5.37 10.96
N ILE A 81 -2.03 -5.02 9.70
CA ILE A 81 -3.07 -4.05 9.34
C ILE A 81 -4.25 -4.72 8.62
N ALA A 82 -5.20 -3.91 8.14
CA ALA A 82 -6.37 -4.39 7.41
C ALA A 82 -6.00 -5.36 6.28
N GLU A 83 -6.86 -6.35 6.07
CA GLU A 83 -6.71 -7.43 5.08
C GLU A 83 -5.53 -8.41 5.31
N SER A 84 -4.58 -8.09 6.21
CA SER A 84 -3.47 -8.97 6.62
C SER A 84 -2.75 -9.61 5.44
N HIS A 85 -2.34 -8.79 4.46
CA HIS A 85 -1.83 -9.30 3.19
C HIS A 85 -0.62 -10.23 3.34
N ILE A 86 -0.65 -11.28 2.51
CA ILE A 86 0.50 -12.14 2.21
C ILE A 86 0.72 -12.09 0.70
N GLY A 87 1.94 -11.76 0.28
CA GLY A 87 2.33 -11.80 -1.12
C GLY A 87 2.78 -13.20 -1.53
N HIS A 88 2.08 -13.82 -2.47
CA HIS A 88 2.47 -15.09 -3.10
C HIS A 88 3.32 -14.82 -4.33
N VAL A 89 4.46 -15.50 -4.44
CA VAL A 89 5.34 -15.40 -5.61
C VAL A 89 5.47 -16.79 -6.24
N THR A 90 4.93 -16.93 -7.44
CA THR A 90 5.07 -18.15 -8.25
C THR A 90 6.11 -17.92 -9.33
N LEU A 91 7.13 -18.79 -9.36
CA LEU A 91 8.25 -18.72 -10.31
C LEU A 91 8.11 -19.81 -11.38
N GLN A 92 8.23 -19.39 -12.63
CA GLN A 92 8.33 -20.22 -13.82
C GLN A 92 9.66 -19.91 -14.54
N PRO A 93 10.08 -20.71 -15.53
CA PRO A 93 11.36 -20.50 -16.22
C PRO A 93 11.52 -19.10 -16.84
N ASP A 94 10.45 -18.54 -17.37
CA ASP A 94 10.40 -17.27 -18.12
C ASP A 94 9.41 -16.25 -17.53
N GLN A 95 8.84 -16.54 -16.36
CA GLN A 95 7.80 -15.70 -15.77
C GLN A 95 7.82 -15.72 -14.24
N LEU A 96 7.48 -14.57 -13.66
CA LEU A 96 7.16 -14.41 -12.25
C LEU A 96 5.72 -13.88 -12.13
N ASN A 97 4.93 -14.53 -11.27
CA ASN A 97 3.61 -14.04 -10.89
C ASN A 97 3.60 -13.68 -9.41
N TYR A 98 3.16 -12.48 -9.10
CA TYR A 98 2.85 -12.01 -7.76
C TYR A 98 1.35 -11.85 -7.60
N GLU A 99 0.80 -12.31 -6.49
CA GLU A 99 -0.60 -12.10 -6.11
C GLU A 99 -0.73 -11.93 -4.60
N VAL A 100 -1.64 -11.04 -4.19
CA VAL A 100 -1.95 -10.81 -2.78
C VAL A 100 -3.05 -11.76 -2.31
N GLU A 101 -2.84 -12.35 -1.13
CA GLU A 101 -3.87 -13.04 -0.36
C GLU A 101 -4.32 -12.18 0.83
N ASN A 102 -5.63 -12.06 1.03
CA ASN A 102 -6.22 -11.56 2.26
C ASN A 102 -6.29 -12.69 3.29
N PHE A 103 -5.25 -12.81 4.13
CA PHE A 103 -5.11 -13.95 5.01
C PHE A 103 -6.19 -14.00 6.10
N ASP A 104 -6.84 -15.16 6.24
CA ASP A 104 -7.76 -15.43 7.33
C ASP A 104 -7.08 -16.26 8.44
N PRO A 105 -6.78 -15.67 9.61
CA PRO A 105 -6.13 -16.39 10.71
C PRO A 105 -7.11 -17.27 11.51
N ARG A 106 -8.43 -17.17 11.32
CA ARG A 106 -9.44 -17.88 12.13
C ARG A 106 -9.26 -19.40 12.19
N PRO A 107 -8.86 -20.10 11.10
CA PRO A 107 -8.57 -21.53 11.15
C PRO A 107 -7.51 -21.89 12.20
N TYR A 108 -6.56 -21.00 12.48
CA TYR A 108 -5.45 -21.19 13.41
C TYR A 108 -5.77 -20.80 14.86
N PHE A 109 -6.96 -20.24 15.12
CA PHE A 109 -7.33 -19.84 16.48
C PHE A 109 -7.54 -21.05 17.41
N THR A 110 -6.99 -20.92 18.62
CA THR A 110 -7.27 -21.85 19.73
C THR A 110 -8.74 -21.79 20.15
N ALA A 111 -9.22 -22.82 20.85
CA ALA A 111 -10.57 -22.85 21.39
C ALA A 111 -10.89 -21.67 22.34
N ALA A 112 -9.88 -21.12 23.03
CA ALA A 112 -10.04 -19.93 23.86
C ALA A 112 -10.16 -18.64 23.03
N GLN A 113 -9.37 -18.50 21.96
CA GLN A 113 -9.43 -17.36 21.05
C GLN A 113 -10.77 -17.30 20.31
N ARG A 114 -11.32 -18.44 19.88
CA ARG A 114 -12.64 -18.51 19.21
C ARG A 114 -13.82 -18.09 20.10
N LYS A 115 -13.61 -17.90 21.41
CA LYS A 115 -14.64 -17.38 22.34
C LYS A 115 -14.55 -15.87 22.51
N LYS A 116 -13.50 -15.20 22.01
CA LYS A 116 -13.36 -13.75 22.08
C LYS A 116 -14.24 -13.11 21.01
N PRO A 117 -15.21 -12.25 21.37
CA PRO A 117 -16.12 -11.63 20.39
C PRO A 117 -15.38 -10.92 19.25
N ASP A 118 -14.32 -10.18 19.57
CA ASP A 118 -13.51 -9.42 18.60
C ASP A 118 -12.78 -10.31 17.58
N LEU A 119 -12.64 -11.61 17.86
CA LEU A 119 -11.96 -12.56 16.96
C LEU A 119 -12.94 -13.40 16.13
N ASN A 120 -14.26 -13.29 16.35
CA ASN A 120 -15.25 -14.05 15.59
C ASN A 120 -15.22 -13.69 14.10
N ASP A 121 -15.08 -12.40 13.81
CA ASP A 121 -14.91 -11.85 12.48
C ASP A 121 -13.63 -10.99 12.43
N TYR A 122 -12.50 -11.66 12.66
CA TYR A 122 -11.20 -11.00 12.73
C TYR A 122 -10.83 -10.16 11.49
N PRO A 123 -11.08 -10.62 10.25
CA PRO A 123 -10.78 -9.80 9.07
C PRO A 123 -11.54 -8.45 9.09
N ASN A 124 -12.84 -8.48 9.36
CA ASN A 124 -13.66 -7.27 9.47
C ASN A 124 -13.27 -6.41 10.67
N TYR A 125 -12.91 -7.03 11.79
CA TYR A 125 -12.37 -6.30 12.94
C TYR A 125 -11.15 -5.46 12.55
N LEU A 126 -10.18 -6.03 11.81
CA LEU A 126 -9.01 -5.25 11.37
C LEU A 126 -9.37 -4.13 10.41
N VAL A 127 -10.31 -4.35 9.49
CA VAL A 127 -10.85 -3.30 8.60
C VAL A 127 -11.40 -2.13 9.42
N GLN A 128 -12.32 -2.41 10.34
CA GLN A 128 -12.95 -1.38 11.19
C GLN A 128 -11.92 -0.63 12.05
N ARG A 129 -10.94 -1.36 12.61
CA ARG A 129 -9.86 -0.74 13.40
C ARG A 129 -9.02 0.19 12.54
N TYR A 130 -8.75 -0.17 11.28
CA TYR A 130 -7.92 0.62 10.39
C TYR A 130 -8.66 1.85 9.83
N GLU A 131 -9.95 1.71 9.51
CA GLU A 131 -10.82 2.86 9.18
C GLU A 131 -10.91 3.83 10.35
N ALA A 132 -11.02 3.32 11.58
CA ALA A 132 -11.06 4.14 12.79
C ALA A 132 -9.77 4.98 12.99
N VAL A 133 -8.61 4.51 12.50
CA VAL A 133 -7.37 5.32 12.50
C VAL A 133 -7.52 6.54 11.59
N GLY A 134 -8.03 6.35 10.37
CA GLY A 134 -8.30 7.46 9.44
C GLY A 134 -9.38 8.41 9.97
N ALA A 135 -10.46 7.87 10.52
CA ALA A 135 -11.51 8.65 11.17
C ALA A 135 -10.95 9.51 12.33
N SER A 136 -10.17 8.90 13.23
CA SER A 136 -9.54 9.63 14.34
C SER A 136 -8.61 10.74 13.82
N MET A 137 -7.92 10.53 12.70
CA MET A 137 -7.09 11.56 12.07
C MET A 137 -7.94 12.75 11.58
N ALA A 138 -9.08 12.47 10.93
CA ALA A 138 -10.00 13.50 10.47
C ALA A 138 -10.56 14.32 11.64
N GLU A 139 -11.12 13.64 12.63
CA GLU A 139 -11.70 14.25 13.83
C GLU A 139 -10.71 15.17 14.54
N ASN A 140 -9.51 14.67 14.87
CA ASN A 140 -8.48 15.45 15.53
C ASN A 140 -8.02 16.65 14.70
N THR A 141 -7.94 16.50 13.37
CA THR A 141 -7.53 17.60 12.49
C THR A 141 -8.60 18.68 12.42
N LEU A 142 -9.86 18.29 12.27
CA LEU A 142 -11.00 19.21 12.18
C LEU A 142 -11.22 19.99 13.48
N TYR A 143 -11.15 19.31 14.64
CA TYR A 143 -11.22 20.00 15.93
C TYR A 143 -10.09 21.00 16.13
N ARG A 144 -8.86 20.67 15.70
CA ARG A 144 -7.71 21.57 15.81
C ARG A 144 -7.84 22.84 14.99
N ILE A 145 -8.56 22.81 13.87
CA ILE A 145 -8.83 23.99 13.04
C ILE A 145 -10.16 24.68 13.41
N GLY A 146 -10.80 24.27 14.52
CA GLY A 146 -11.95 24.95 15.10
C GLY A 146 -13.31 24.52 14.56
N ILE A 147 -13.39 23.46 13.75
CA ILE A 147 -14.66 22.90 13.28
C ILE A 147 -15.36 22.18 14.44
N LYS A 148 -16.66 22.43 14.60
CA LYS A 148 -17.50 21.87 15.68
C LYS A 148 -18.82 21.29 15.19
N ASP A 149 -19.04 21.28 13.87
CA ASP A 149 -20.22 20.64 13.30
C ASP A 149 -20.04 19.12 13.37
N GLU A 150 -20.73 18.50 14.31
CA GLU A 150 -20.63 17.05 14.58
C GLU A 150 -21.06 16.21 13.38
N ALA A 151 -22.05 16.66 12.60
CA ALA A 151 -22.52 15.92 11.43
C ALA A 151 -21.46 15.96 10.33
N LEU A 152 -20.90 17.14 10.07
CA LEU A 152 -19.79 17.30 9.12
C LEU A 152 -18.55 16.51 9.55
N ILE A 153 -18.20 16.55 10.84
CA ILE A 153 -17.08 15.79 11.40
C ILE A 153 -17.32 14.29 11.19
N GLN A 154 -18.54 13.80 11.45
CA GLN A 154 -18.87 12.39 11.24
C GLN A 154 -18.75 11.98 9.77
N SER A 155 -19.27 12.76 8.83
CA SER A 155 -19.12 12.44 7.40
C SER A 155 -17.67 12.53 6.93
N ALA A 156 -16.88 13.47 7.45
CA ALA A 156 -15.46 13.55 7.16
C ALA A 156 -14.66 12.36 7.73
N LYS A 157 -15.05 11.86 8.90
CA LYS A 157 -14.48 10.65 9.52
C LYS A 157 -14.70 9.42 8.63
N GLU A 158 -15.91 9.25 8.11
CA GLU A 158 -16.25 8.14 7.19
C GLU A 158 -15.44 8.23 5.89
N MET A 159 -15.43 9.42 5.26
CA MET A 159 -14.68 9.64 4.01
C MET A 159 -13.17 9.39 4.18
N VAL A 160 -12.56 9.98 5.20
CA VAL A 160 -11.11 9.84 5.44
C VAL A 160 -10.76 8.44 5.94
N GLY A 161 -11.62 7.81 6.75
CA GLY A 161 -11.46 6.43 7.21
C GLY A 161 -11.41 5.46 6.03
N SER A 162 -12.39 5.55 5.13
CA SER A 162 -12.45 4.74 3.92
C SER A 162 -11.28 5.02 2.97
N ALA A 163 -10.92 6.29 2.78
CA ALA A 163 -9.74 6.66 2.00
C ALA A 163 -8.44 6.11 2.58
N ASN A 164 -8.27 6.16 3.91
CA ASN A 164 -7.11 5.61 4.57
C ASN A 164 -7.02 4.09 4.39
N LEU A 165 -8.14 3.38 4.54
CA LEU A 165 -8.20 1.95 4.27
C LEU A 165 -7.77 1.64 2.83
N ARG A 166 -8.48 2.20 1.83
CA ARG A 166 -8.21 1.96 0.40
C ARG A 166 -6.75 2.22 0.04
N TYR A 167 -6.19 3.31 0.54
CA TYR A 167 -4.81 3.67 0.27
C TYR A 167 -3.86 2.57 0.74
N PHE A 168 -3.89 2.20 2.02
CA PHE A 168 -2.92 1.26 2.58
C PHE A 168 -3.12 -0.19 2.12
N THR A 169 -4.34 -0.58 1.73
CA THR A 169 -4.62 -1.90 1.17
C THR A 169 -4.40 -1.98 -0.35
N GLY A 170 -4.00 -0.88 -1.01
CA GLY A 170 -3.76 -0.89 -2.46
C GLY A 170 -5.03 -1.03 -3.30
N HIS A 171 -6.18 -0.60 -2.77
CA HIS A 171 -7.46 -0.50 -3.49
C HIS A 171 -7.72 0.93 -3.96
N ASN A 172 -6.66 1.62 -4.39
CA ASN A 172 -6.63 3.02 -4.77
C ASN A 172 -6.63 3.22 -6.30
N SER A 173 -7.29 2.34 -7.04
CA SER A 173 -7.47 2.44 -8.50
C SER A 173 -8.96 2.55 -8.84
N LEU A 174 -9.63 3.58 -8.29
CA LEU A 174 -11.05 3.80 -8.51
C LEU A 174 -11.33 4.17 -9.97
N THR A 175 -12.51 3.83 -10.45
CA THR A 175 -13.02 4.25 -11.76
C THR A 175 -13.19 5.78 -11.83
N THR A 176 -13.19 6.34 -13.04
CA THR A 176 -13.41 7.79 -13.23
C THR A 176 -14.72 8.25 -12.60
N GLU A 177 -15.78 7.45 -12.66
CA GLU A 177 -17.08 7.73 -12.06
C GLU A 177 -17.01 7.75 -10.52
N GLU A 178 -16.34 6.78 -9.90
CA GLU A 178 -16.15 6.74 -8.44
C GLU A 178 -15.29 7.92 -7.96
N GLN A 179 -14.24 8.26 -8.70
CA GLN A 179 -13.42 9.44 -8.42
C GLN A 179 -14.25 10.72 -8.50
N ALA A 180 -15.05 10.88 -9.56
CA ALA A 180 -15.92 12.05 -9.73
C ALA A 180 -16.96 12.15 -8.61
N ALA A 181 -17.53 11.03 -8.17
CA ALA A 181 -18.47 11.01 -7.05
C ALA A 181 -17.82 11.54 -5.75
N ILE A 182 -16.60 11.11 -5.43
CA ILE A 182 -15.87 11.63 -4.26
C ILE A 182 -15.48 13.10 -4.45
N GLN A 183 -15.03 13.48 -5.65
CA GLN A 183 -14.60 14.85 -5.94
C GLN A 183 -15.75 15.87 -5.90
N THR A 184 -16.97 15.43 -6.16
CA THR A 184 -18.19 16.26 -6.11
C THR A 184 -18.91 16.19 -4.77
N ASP A 185 -18.47 15.32 -3.86
CA ASP A 185 -19.03 15.23 -2.52
C ASP A 185 -18.79 16.53 -1.72
N PRO A 186 -19.83 17.13 -1.12
CA PRO A 186 -19.69 18.37 -0.34
C PRO A 186 -18.66 18.29 0.79
N VAL A 187 -18.49 17.11 1.40
CA VAL A 187 -17.50 16.89 2.45
C VAL A 187 -16.09 16.97 1.88
N TYR A 188 -15.84 16.39 0.70
CA TYR A 188 -14.53 16.48 0.07
C TYR A 188 -14.20 17.92 -0.33
N GLN A 189 -15.16 18.64 -0.93
CA GLN A 189 -14.98 20.06 -1.27
C GLN A 189 -14.69 20.90 -0.03
N PHE A 190 -15.42 20.67 1.06
CA PHE A 190 -15.13 21.29 2.35
C PHE A 190 -13.69 20.99 2.83
N LEU A 191 -13.24 19.73 2.73
CA LEU A 191 -11.88 19.36 3.10
C LEU A 191 -10.82 20.04 2.21
N GLN A 192 -11.07 20.22 0.91
CA GLN A 192 -10.16 20.93 0.02
C GLN A 192 -9.95 22.38 0.45
N GLU A 193 -11.02 23.06 0.88
CA GLU A 193 -10.98 24.45 1.32
C GLU A 193 -10.39 24.63 2.72
N ASN A 194 -10.66 23.68 3.62
CA ASN A 194 -10.40 23.86 5.06
C ASN A 194 -9.24 23.01 5.60
N SER A 195 -8.82 21.96 4.89
CA SER A 195 -7.73 21.07 5.32
C SER A 195 -7.04 20.37 4.15
N THR A 196 -6.03 21.04 3.56
CA THR A 196 -5.20 20.47 2.49
C THR A 196 -4.60 19.12 2.87
N ARG A 197 -4.31 18.89 4.15
CA ARG A 197 -3.82 17.60 4.65
C ARG A 197 -4.83 16.48 4.45
N LEU A 198 -6.08 16.68 4.87
CA LEU A 198 -7.13 15.65 4.75
C LEU A 198 -7.57 15.47 3.30
N ALA A 199 -7.71 16.58 2.55
CA ALA A 199 -8.03 16.52 1.12
C ALA A 199 -6.99 15.68 0.36
N ARG A 200 -5.70 15.94 0.57
CA ARG A 200 -4.62 15.15 -0.05
C ARG A 200 -4.66 13.68 0.38
N GLN A 201 -5.04 13.38 1.62
CA GLN A 201 -5.17 12.00 2.09
C GLN A 201 -6.28 11.26 1.32
N VAL A 202 -7.40 11.92 1.06
CA VAL A 202 -8.49 11.37 0.24
C VAL A 202 -8.03 11.22 -1.20
N GLU A 203 -7.43 12.27 -1.79
CA GLU A 203 -6.96 12.30 -3.17
C GLU A 203 -5.99 11.16 -3.50
N GLN A 204 -5.01 10.89 -2.63
CA GLN A 204 -4.04 9.81 -2.79
C GLN A 204 -4.67 8.40 -2.76
N SER A 205 -5.87 8.26 -2.21
CA SER A 205 -6.61 6.99 -2.19
C SER A 205 -7.47 6.76 -3.43
N LEU A 206 -7.53 7.72 -4.37
CA LEU A 206 -8.44 7.66 -5.51
C LEU A 206 -7.82 6.97 -6.72
N ASN A 207 -6.59 7.35 -7.03
CA ASN A 207 -5.88 6.84 -8.19
C ASN A 207 -4.39 6.69 -7.89
N ASP A 208 -3.89 5.46 -8.03
CA ASP A 208 -2.47 5.16 -8.04
C ASP A 208 -1.87 5.44 -9.42
N PRO A 209 -0.87 6.34 -9.54
CA PRO A 209 -0.15 6.54 -10.79
C PRO A 209 0.92 5.46 -11.08
N ASN A 210 1.26 4.60 -10.12
CA ASN A 210 2.39 3.67 -10.22
C ASN A 210 2.07 2.48 -11.15
N THR A 211 0.99 1.76 -10.85
CA THR A 211 0.44 0.69 -11.72
C THR A 211 -1.08 0.64 -11.65
N PRO A 212 -1.76 0.08 -12.66
CA PRO A 212 -3.23 -0.03 -12.65
C PRO A 212 -3.77 -1.08 -11.68
N ASN A 213 -2.90 -1.92 -11.08
CA ASN A 213 -3.30 -2.99 -10.18
C ASN A 213 -2.20 -3.27 -9.16
N ASN A 214 -2.50 -2.99 -7.89
CA ASN A 214 -1.58 -3.22 -6.76
C ASN A 214 -1.71 -4.60 -6.11
N GLN A 215 -2.64 -5.44 -6.57
CA GLN A 215 -2.93 -6.75 -6.00
C GLN A 215 -2.24 -7.90 -6.74
N SER A 216 -1.88 -7.70 -8.00
CA SER A 216 -1.16 -8.72 -8.76
C SER A 216 -0.29 -8.15 -9.87
N LEU A 217 0.78 -8.89 -10.19
CA LEU A 217 1.72 -8.52 -11.24
C LEU A 217 2.27 -9.79 -11.91
N THR A 218 2.25 -9.82 -13.23
CA THR A 218 2.95 -10.81 -14.04
C THR A 218 4.13 -10.14 -14.73
N LEU A 219 5.32 -10.71 -14.54
CA LEU A 219 6.56 -10.25 -15.15
C LEU A 219 7.14 -11.34 -16.04
N GLU A 220 7.51 -10.98 -17.26
CA GLU A 220 8.40 -11.80 -18.08
C GLU A 220 9.82 -11.69 -17.53
N LEU A 221 10.45 -12.84 -17.31
CA LEU A 221 11.83 -12.93 -16.85
C LEU A 221 12.78 -13.02 -18.07
N PRO A 222 13.95 -12.36 -18.01
CA PRO A 222 14.92 -12.32 -19.11
C PRO A 222 15.64 -13.65 -19.38
#